data_AF-A0A5D6W969-F1
#
_entry.id   AF-A0A5D6W969-F1
#
_cell.length_a   1.000
_cell.length_b   1.000
_cell.length_c   1.000
_cell.angle_alpha   90.00
_cell.angle_beta   90.00
_cell.angle_gamma   90.00
#
_symmetry.space_group_name_H-M   'P 1'
#
loop_
_entity.id
_entity.type
_entity.pdbx_description
1 polymer ?
#
loop_
_entity_poly.entity_id
_entity_poly.type
_entity_poly.pdbx_seq_one_letter_code
_entity_poly.pdbx_strand_id
1 'polypeptide(L)'
;MSIFSRFLPTRKPVEIKNNIPKEKANIRKTFGIYCHSHHKTSGDTLCPKCTALLATVMTKMNRCPYGITKPICDRCDRTVNCFGSKQAQEFLHVMGSSQKRMFLRHPIMAFKHKLASMGVDYAKYQQAKKIDDKVKAKEEASKKRAKDRKAKK
;
A
#
# COMPACT_ATOMS: atom_id res chain seq x y z
N MET A 1 -10.72 19.98 19.85
CA MET A 1 -10.30 19.39 18.56
C MET A 1 -9.95 20.52 17.60
N SER A 2 -8.73 20.56 17.07
CA SER A 2 -8.16 21.76 16.47
C SER A 2 -8.82 22.15 15.14
N ILE A 3 -9.27 23.40 15.03
CA ILE A 3 -9.98 24.03 13.88
C ILE A 3 -9.15 23.97 12.57
N PHE A 4 -7.85 23.73 12.66
CA PHE A 4 -6.93 23.69 11.52
C PHE A 4 -6.98 22.40 10.69
N SER A 5 -7.71 21.37 11.09
CA SER A 5 -7.83 20.13 10.33
C SER A 5 -8.60 20.28 9.00
N ARG A 6 -9.35 21.39 8.83
CA ARG A 6 -10.18 21.65 7.64
C ARG A 6 -9.41 22.21 6.44
N PHE A 7 -8.16 22.66 6.66
CA PHE A 7 -7.32 23.30 5.63
C PHE A 7 -5.99 22.53 5.42
N LEU A 8 -6.02 21.23 5.64
CA LEU A 8 -4.89 20.36 5.34
C LEU A 8 -4.85 20.05 3.84
N PRO A 9 -3.69 20.14 3.17
CA PRO A 9 -3.56 19.76 1.78
C PRO A 9 -3.94 18.28 1.64
N THR A 10 -4.86 17.99 0.72
CA THR A 10 -5.22 16.62 0.35
C THR A 10 -3.94 15.88 -0.05
N ARG A 11 -3.65 14.76 0.63
CA ARG A 11 -2.47 13.93 0.33
C ARG A 11 -2.60 13.44 -1.12
N LYS A 12 -1.82 13.99 -2.04
CA LYS A 12 -1.68 13.40 -3.37
C LYS A 12 -0.92 12.08 -3.21
N PRO A 13 -1.45 10.95 -3.71
CA PRO A 13 -0.78 9.66 -3.57
C PRO A 13 0.58 9.70 -4.28
N VAL A 14 1.55 8.94 -3.77
CA VAL A 14 2.84 8.75 -4.46
C VAL A 14 2.58 8.03 -5.78
N GLU A 15 2.85 8.69 -6.89
CA GLU A 15 2.84 8.05 -8.21
C GLU A 15 4.14 7.28 -8.40
N ILE A 16 4.02 5.96 -8.57
CA ILE A 16 5.15 5.06 -8.77
C ILE A 16 4.83 4.21 -9.99
N LYS A 17 5.77 4.11 -10.94
CA LYS A 17 5.59 3.32 -12.15
C LYS A 17 5.67 1.83 -11.79
N ASN A 18 4.57 1.11 -12.00
CA ASN A 18 4.47 -0.32 -11.72
C ASN A 18 4.06 -1.11 -12.98
N ASN A 19 4.57 -2.33 -13.09
CA ASN A 19 4.24 -3.24 -14.18
C ASN A 19 3.11 -4.20 -13.74
N ILE A 20 1.89 -3.85 -14.13
CA ILE A 20 0.67 -4.62 -13.79
C ILE A 20 0.75 -6.11 -14.18
N PRO A 21 1.23 -6.50 -15.38
CA PRO A 21 1.44 -7.91 -15.71
C PRO A 21 2.36 -8.66 -14.74
N LYS A 22 3.52 -8.08 -14.40
CA LYS A 22 4.48 -8.69 -13.46
C LYS A 22 3.89 -8.80 -12.06
N GLU A 23 3.14 -7.80 -11.64
CA GLU A 23 2.46 -7.80 -10.35
C GLU A 23 1.39 -8.90 -10.26
N LYS A 24 0.56 -9.07 -11.30
CA LYS A 24 -0.42 -10.17 -11.37
C LYS A 24 0.25 -11.53 -11.25
N ALA A 25 1.36 -11.74 -11.96
CA ALA A 25 2.11 -12.99 -11.88
C ALA A 25 2.66 -13.24 -10.46
N ASN A 26 3.16 -12.19 -9.80
CA ASN A 26 3.64 -12.27 -8.43
C ASN A 26 2.50 -12.63 -7.45
N ILE A 27 1.35 -11.97 -7.54
CA ILE A 27 0.19 -12.26 -6.70
C ILE A 27 -0.28 -13.71 -6.87
N ARG A 28 -0.35 -14.22 -8.11
CA ARG A 28 -0.72 -15.62 -8.37
C ARG A 28 0.22 -16.60 -7.67
N LYS A 29 1.53 -16.39 -7.77
CA LYS A 29 2.54 -17.23 -7.11
C LYS A 29 2.43 -17.15 -5.58
N THR A 30 2.23 -15.95 -5.06
CA THR A 30 2.04 -15.72 -3.62
C THR A 30 0.84 -16.49 -3.08
N PHE A 31 -0.29 -16.45 -3.79
CA PHE A 31 -1.49 -17.23 -3.44
C PHE A 31 -1.24 -18.74 -3.49
N GLY A 32 -0.48 -19.22 -4.48
CA GLY A 32 0.00 -20.60 -4.52
C GLY A 32 0.73 -20.97 -3.24
N ILE A 33 1.80 -20.25 -2.91
CA ILE A 33 2.60 -20.52 -1.71
C ILE A 33 1.76 -20.49 -0.43
N TYR A 34 0.87 -19.49 -0.29
CA TYR A 34 -0.04 -19.39 0.85
C TYR A 34 -0.93 -20.61 0.99
N CYS A 35 -1.62 -20.97 -0.09
CA CYS A 35 -2.61 -22.04 -0.08
C CYS A 35 -1.98 -23.39 0.30
N HIS A 36 -0.86 -23.74 -0.32
CA HIS A 36 -0.14 -24.98 -0.06
C HIS A 36 0.38 -25.07 1.39
N SER A 37 0.77 -23.93 1.97
CA SER A 37 1.34 -23.91 3.31
C SER A 37 0.30 -23.81 4.44
N HIS A 38 -0.79 -23.07 4.23
CA HIS A 38 -1.83 -22.88 5.25
C HIS A 38 -2.97 -23.89 5.16
N HIS A 39 -3.30 -24.35 3.95
CA HIS A 39 -4.41 -25.27 3.72
C HIS A 39 -3.95 -26.69 3.34
N LYS A 40 -2.64 -26.94 3.33
CA LYS A 40 -2.04 -28.25 2.99
C LYS A 40 -2.58 -28.82 1.68
N THR A 41 -2.93 -27.96 0.72
CA THR A 41 -3.32 -28.40 -0.61
C THR A 41 -2.12 -29.02 -1.32
N SER A 42 -2.38 -30.07 -2.10
CA SER A 42 -1.38 -30.79 -2.89
C SER A 42 -1.68 -30.61 -4.39
N GLY A 43 -0.66 -30.25 -5.18
CA GLY A 43 -0.76 -30.10 -6.63
C GLY A 43 -0.63 -28.66 -7.14
N ASP A 44 -1.20 -28.37 -8.30
CA ASP A 44 -1.21 -27.01 -8.90
C ASP A 44 -2.51 -26.24 -8.64
N THR A 45 -3.44 -26.85 -7.90
CA THR A 45 -4.79 -26.31 -7.67
C THR A 45 -4.88 -25.53 -6.35
N LEU A 46 -5.51 -24.37 -6.40
CA LEU A 46 -5.80 -23.55 -5.23
C LEU A 46 -7.10 -24.03 -4.57
N CYS A 47 -7.20 -23.95 -3.25
CA CYS A 47 -8.45 -24.24 -2.54
C CYS A 47 -9.55 -23.26 -2.95
N PRO A 48 -10.84 -23.63 -2.84
CA PRO A 48 -11.96 -22.80 -3.30
C PRO A 48 -11.95 -21.37 -2.72
N LYS A 49 -11.55 -21.23 -1.44
CA LYS A 49 -11.44 -19.93 -0.77
C LYS A 49 -10.36 -19.05 -1.40
N CYS A 50 -9.15 -19.59 -1.59
CA CYS A 50 -8.05 -18.85 -2.22
C CYS A 50 -8.37 -18.51 -3.68
N THR A 51 -9.02 -19.42 -4.42
CA THR A 51 -9.43 -19.19 -5.81
C THR A 51 -10.44 -18.06 -5.92
N ALA A 52 -11.47 -18.04 -5.05
CA ALA A 52 -12.47 -16.98 -5.03
C ALA A 52 -11.87 -15.60 -4.72
N LEU A 53 -10.97 -15.53 -3.73
CA LEU A 53 -10.27 -14.29 -3.39
C LEU A 53 -9.35 -13.84 -4.54
N LEU A 54 -8.58 -14.77 -5.14
CA LEU A 54 -7.69 -14.46 -6.26
C LEU A 54 -8.46 -13.95 -7.48
N ALA A 55 -9.57 -14.59 -7.85
CA ALA A 55 -10.42 -14.17 -8.96
C ALA A 55 -10.98 -12.75 -8.74
N THR A 56 -11.39 -12.45 -7.51
CA THR A 56 -11.87 -11.13 -7.13
C THR A 56 -10.78 -10.07 -7.26
N VAL A 57 -9.59 -10.33 -6.71
CA VAL A 57 -8.43 -9.43 -6.81
C VAL A 57 -8.04 -9.19 -8.27
N MET A 58 -7.99 -10.23 -9.10
CA MET A 58 -7.64 -10.11 -10.52
C MET A 58 -8.64 -9.26 -11.29
N THR A 59 -9.94 -9.45 -11.04
CA THR A 59 -11.01 -8.68 -11.67
C THR A 59 -10.93 -7.20 -11.29
N LYS A 60 -10.69 -6.91 -10.02
CA LYS A 60 -10.55 -5.53 -9.51
C LYS A 60 -9.27 -4.87 -10.00
N MET A 61 -8.16 -5.61 -10.11
CA MET A 61 -6.91 -5.11 -10.70
C MET A 61 -7.07 -4.71 -12.17
N ASN A 62 -7.88 -5.44 -12.96
CA ASN A 62 -8.16 -5.09 -14.35
C ASN A 62 -8.91 -3.77 -14.49
N ARG A 63 -9.75 -3.43 -13.50
CA ARG A 63 -10.57 -2.21 -13.48
C ARG A 63 -9.93 -1.07 -12.67
N CYS A 64 -8.61 -1.14 -12.45
CA CYS A 64 -7.93 -0.16 -11.61
C CYS A 64 -7.87 1.22 -12.31
N PRO A 65 -8.42 2.29 -11.70
CA PRO A 65 -8.46 3.61 -12.33
C PRO A 65 -7.09 4.30 -12.43
N TYR A 66 -6.09 3.83 -11.68
CA TYR A 66 -4.74 4.41 -11.69
C TYR A 66 -3.80 3.77 -12.73
N GLY A 67 -4.19 2.68 -13.38
CA GLY A 67 -3.37 2.04 -14.41
C GLY A 67 -1.93 1.74 -13.97
N ILE A 68 -0.95 2.25 -14.73
CA ILE A 68 0.49 1.99 -14.59
C ILE A 68 1.17 2.88 -13.53
N THR A 69 0.54 3.99 -13.13
CA THR A 69 1.14 4.99 -12.22
C THR A 69 0.91 4.70 -10.73
N LYS A 70 0.37 3.52 -10.41
CA LYS A 70 0.12 3.11 -9.02
C LYS A 70 1.31 2.36 -8.40
N PRO A 71 1.50 2.46 -7.07
CA PRO A 71 2.35 1.51 -6.35
C PRO A 71 1.78 0.08 -6.41
N ILE A 72 2.53 -0.87 -5.86
CA ILE A 72 2.09 -2.27 -5.71
C ILE A 72 0.78 -2.32 -4.90
N CYS A 73 -0.15 -3.20 -5.28
CA CYS A 73 -1.48 -3.40 -4.68
C CYS A 73 -1.45 -3.57 -3.17
N ASP A 74 -0.42 -4.22 -2.61
CA ASP A 74 -0.27 -4.39 -1.15
C ASP A 74 0.07 -3.07 -0.43
N ARG A 75 0.72 -2.14 -1.13
CA ARG A 75 1.14 -0.82 -0.62
C ARG A 75 0.32 0.34 -1.19
N CYS A 76 -0.74 0.07 -1.94
CA CYS A 76 -1.59 1.12 -2.49
C CYS A 76 -2.49 1.72 -1.41
N ASP A 77 -2.58 3.05 -1.36
CA ASP A 77 -3.41 3.73 -0.37
C ASP A 77 -4.92 3.48 -0.58
N ARG A 78 -5.31 3.06 -1.81
CA ARG A 78 -6.69 2.79 -2.18
C ARG A 78 -7.09 1.30 -2.06
N THR A 79 -6.24 0.44 -1.52
CA THR A 79 -6.48 -1.02 -1.46
C THR A 79 -7.77 -1.38 -0.72
N VAL A 80 -8.02 -0.72 0.41
CA VAL A 80 -9.24 -0.94 1.22
C VAL A 80 -10.49 -0.55 0.42
N ASN A 81 -10.48 0.56 -0.30
CA ASN A 81 -11.63 0.99 -1.11
C ASN A 81 -11.75 0.19 -2.43
N CYS A 82 -10.69 -0.48 -2.89
CA CYS A 82 -10.71 -1.25 -4.13
C CYS A 82 -11.34 -2.64 -3.94
N PHE A 83 -10.88 -3.37 -2.91
CA PHE A 83 -11.34 -4.73 -2.62
C PHE A 83 -12.49 -4.76 -1.58
N GLY A 84 -12.67 -3.70 -0.79
CA GLY A 84 -13.52 -3.72 0.39
C GLY A 84 -12.76 -4.21 1.62
N SER A 85 -13.14 -3.74 2.81
CA SER A 85 -12.38 -3.93 4.05
C SER A 85 -12.00 -5.38 4.33
N LYS A 86 -12.98 -6.29 4.29
CA LYS A 86 -12.76 -7.73 4.57
C LYS A 86 -11.80 -8.38 3.58
N GLN A 87 -12.05 -8.24 2.28
CA GLN A 87 -11.21 -8.85 1.24
C GLN A 87 -9.82 -8.21 1.17
N ALA A 88 -9.71 -6.91 1.46
CA ALA A 88 -8.43 -6.23 1.55
C ALA A 88 -7.58 -6.76 2.71
N GLN A 89 -8.17 -6.99 3.88
CA GLN A 89 -7.48 -7.59 5.03
C GLN A 89 -6.99 -9.00 4.71
N GLU A 90 -7.84 -9.84 4.11
CA GLU A 90 -7.46 -11.19 3.69
C GLU A 90 -6.32 -11.16 2.66
N PHE A 91 -6.42 -10.28 1.65
CA PHE A 91 -5.38 -10.12 0.65
C PHE A 91 -4.04 -9.69 1.26
N LEU A 92 -4.05 -8.69 2.14
CA LEU A 92 -2.84 -8.22 2.84
C LEU A 92 -2.26 -9.31 3.75
N HIS A 93 -3.11 -10.09 4.40
CA HIS A 93 -2.70 -11.23 5.21
C HIS A 93 -2.02 -12.31 4.37
N VAL A 94 -2.58 -12.67 3.20
CA VAL A 94 -1.97 -13.63 2.26
C VAL A 94 -0.62 -13.11 1.76
N MET A 95 -0.55 -11.84 1.36
CA MET A 95 0.68 -11.22 0.89
C MET A 95 1.76 -11.22 1.97
N GLY A 96 1.42 -10.87 3.23
CA GLY A 96 2.35 -10.79 4.36
C GLY A 96 2.84 -12.15 4.86
N SER A 97 1.92 -13.09 5.09
CA SER A 97 2.23 -14.44 5.57
C SER A 97 3.12 -15.23 4.60
N SER A 98 3.02 -14.94 3.30
CA SER A 98 3.78 -15.60 2.25
C SER A 98 5.18 -15.01 2.03
N GLN A 99 5.50 -13.84 2.61
CA GLN A 99 6.79 -13.17 2.37
C GLN A 99 7.98 -14.03 2.78
N LYS A 100 7.94 -14.60 3.99
CA LYS A 100 9.03 -15.45 4.52
C LYS A 100 9.21 -16.72 3.67
N ARG A 101 8.11 -17.31 3.19
CA ARG A 101 8.16 -18.54 2.38
C ARG A 101 8.54 -18.28 0.93
N MET A 102 8.13 -17.13 0.37
CA MET A 102 8.54 -16.72 -0.97
C MET A 102 10.05 -16.42 -1.02
N PHE A 103 10.63 -15.92 0.07
CA PHE A 103 12.08 -15.81 0.22
C PHE A 103 12.78 -17.17 0.15
N LEU A 104 12.20 -18.22 0.74
CA LEU A 104 12.78 -19.57 0.75
C LEU A 104 12.65 -20.29 -0.61
N ARG A 105 11.52 -20.13 -1.32
CA ARG A 105 11.30 -20.83 -2.61
C ARG A 105 11.69 -20.04 -3.85
N HIS A 106 11.52 -18.72 -3.83
CA HIS A 106 11.76 -17.84 -4.97
C HIS A 106 12.55 -16.59 -4.53
N PRO A 107 13.81 -16.76 -4.08
CA PRO A 107 14.58 -15.69 -3.46
C PRO A 107 14.72 -14.46 -4.36
N ILE A 108 15.00 -14.64 -5.66
CA ILE A 108 15.15 -13.54 -6.63
C ILE A 108 13.86 -12.71 -6.75
N MET A 109 12.70 -13.38 -6.77
CA MET A 109 11.41 -12.71 -6.92
C MET A 109 11.01 -11.99 -5.63
N ALA A 110 11.29 -12.60 -4.48
CA ALA A 110 11.09 -12.00 -3.17
C ALA A 110 11.96 -10.75 -2.97
N PHE A 111 13.24 -10.79 -3.35
CA PHE A 111 14.13 -9.63 -3.29
C PHE A 111 13.64 -8.47 -4.15
N LYS A 112 13.25 -8.73 -5.41
CA LYS A 112 12.68 -7.71 -6.29
C LYS A 112 11.42 -7.07 -5.71
N HIS A 113 10.50 -7.89 -5.18
CA HIS A 113 9.29 -7.39 -4.52
C HIS A 113 9.63 -6.54 -3.30
N LYS A 114 10.55 -7.02 -2.45
CA LYS A 114 10.98 -6.32 -1.24
C LYS A 114 11.60 -4.96 -1.56
N LEU A 115 12.50 -4.88 -2.55
CA LEU A 115 13.11 -3.62 -2.96
C LEU A 115 12.07 -2.64 -3.49
N ALA A 116 11.13 -3.11 -4.31
CA ALA A 116 10.03 -2.28 -4.81
C ALA A 116 9.12 -1.79 -3.67
N SER A 117 8.76 -2.65 -2.72
CA SER A 117 8.00 -2.25 -1.53
C SER A 117 8.76 -1.25 -0.65
N MET A 118 10.06 -1.46 -0.42
CA MET A 118 10.91 -0.56 0.37
C MET A 118 11.03 0.82 -0.29
N GLY A 119 11.14 0.88 -1.63
CA GLY A 119 11.14 2.15 -2.36
C GLY A 119 9.83 2.92 -2.19
N VAL A 120 8.69 2.22 -2.21
CA VAL A 120 7.36 2.82 -1.95
C VAL A 120 7.28 3.34 -0.52
N ASP A 121 7.71 2.54 0.46
CA ASP A 121 7.67 2.92 1.88
C ASP A 121 8.56 4.14 2.17
N TYR A 122 9.75 4.19 1.56
CA TYR A 122 10.66 5.33 1.68
C TYR A 122 10.08 6.60 1.05
N ALA A 123 9.45 6.50 -0.12
CA ALA A 123 8.78 7.63 -0.75
C ALA A 123 7.62 8.16 0.11
N LYS A 124 6.83 7.27 0.74
CA LYS A 124 5.79 7.65 1.70
C LYS A 124 6.38 8.34 2.93
N TYR A 125 7.49 7.84 3.48
CA TYR A 125 8.18 8.45 4.60
C TYR A 125 8.65 9.88 4.28
N GLN A 126 9.27 10.09 3.11
CA GLN A 126 9.70 11.43 2.70
C GLN A 126 8.52 12.40 2.55
N GLN A 127 7.39 11.96 1.99
CA GLN A 127 6.20 12.79 1.89
C GLN A 127 5.62 13.15 3.26
N ALA A 128 5.57 12.19 4.19
CA ALA A 128 5.12 12.42 5.56
C ALA A 128 5.99 13.47 6.26
N LYS A 129 7.32 13.34 6.18
CA LYS A 129 8.26 14.30 6.76
C LYS A 129 8.06 15.72 6.20
N LYS A 130 7.93 15.86 4.87
CA LYS A 130 7.67 17.16 4.24
C LYS A 130 6.34 17.79 4.68
N ILE A 131 5.32 16.98 4.97
CA ILE A 131 4.03 17.47 5.47
C ILE A 131 4.19 17.95 6.92
N ASP A 132 4.84 17.15 7.77
CA ASP A 132 5.07 17.49 9.17
C ASP A 132 5.89 18.77 9.33
N ASP A 133 6.96 18.93 8.53
CA ASP A 133 7.79 20.14 8.51
C ASP A 133 6.97 21.37 8.09
N LYS A 134 6.08 21.23 7.08
CA LYS A 134 5.16 22.31 6.66
C LYS A 134 4.14 22.65 7.74
N VAL A 135 3.65 21.67 8.49
CA VAL A 135 2.69 21.89 9.59
C VAL A 135 3.39 22.65 10.72
N LYS A 136 4.59 22.22 11.13
CA LYS A 136 5.39 22.91 12.15
C LYS A 136 5.69 24.36 11.76
N ALA A 137 6.16 24.58 10.54
CA ALA A 137 6.44 25.93 10.04
C ALA A 137 5.19 26.84 10.03
N LYS A 138 4.02 26.31 9.65
CA LYS A 138 2.74 27.05 9.70
C LYS A 138 2.30 27.37 11.13
N GLU A 139 2.49 26.45 12.06
CA GLU A 139 2.16 26.65 13.47
C GLU A 139 3.07 27.68 14.15
N GLU A 140 4.37 27.63 13.84
CA GLU A 140 5.33 28.63 14.32
C GLU A 140 5.03 30.03 13.74
N ALA A 141 4.71 30.11 12.45
CA ALA A 141 4.32 31.36 11.81
C ALA A 141 3.01 31.93 12.39
N SER A 142 2.03 31.09 12.71
CA SER A 142 0.77 31.53 13.33
C SER A 142 0.98 32.02 14.76
N LYS A 143 1.80 31.32 15.56
CA LYS A 143 2.22 31.75 16.90
C LYS A 143 2.96 33.08 16.87
N LYS A 144 3.88 33.28 15.92
CA LYS A 144 4.61 34.54 15.74
C LYS A 144 3.66 35.69 15.40
N ARG A 145 2.77 35.50 14.41
CA ARG A 145 1.74 36.50 14.04
C ARG A 145 0.81 36.86 15.21
N ALA A 146 0.44 35.88 16.05
CA ALA A 146 -0.39 36.14 17.23
C ALA A 146 0.34 36.95 18.30
N LYS A 147 1.64 36.70 18.51
CA LYS A 147 2.51 37.48 19.40
C LYS A 147 2.67 38.92 18.89
N ASP A 148 2.96 39.10 17.61
CA ASP A 148 3.14 40.43 17.00
C ASP A 148 1.85 41.28 17.07
N ARG A 149 0.67 40.66 16.91
CA ARG A 149 -0.63 41.33 17.09
C ARG A 149 -0.90 41.76 18.53
N LYS A 150 -0.45 40.97 19.51
CA LYS A 150 -0.58 41.32 20.94
C LYS A 150 0.39 42.43 21.35
N ALA A 151 1.57 42.52 20.71
CA ALA A 151 2.55 43.56 21.01
C ALA A 151 2.22 44.94 20.40
N LYS A 152 1.35 44.98 19.37
CA LYS A 152 0.88 46.21 18.71
C LYS A 152 -0.40 46.79 19.32
N LYS A 153 -0.96 46.15 20.35
CA LYS A 153 -2.21 46.53 21.01
C LYS A 153 -1.92 46.91 22.46
#